data_AF-A0A1D8TAF3-F1
#
_entry.id   AF-A0A1D8TAF3-F1
#
_cell.length_a   1.000
_cell.length_b   1.000
_cell.length_c   1.000
_cell.angle_alpha   90.00
_cell.angle_beta   90.00
_cell.angle_gamma   90.00
#
_symmetry.space_group_name_H-M   'P 1'
#
loop_
_entity.id
_entity.type
_entity.pdbx_description
1 polymer ?
#
loop_
_entity_poly.entity_id
_entity_poly.type
_entity_poly.pdbx_seq_one_letter_code
_entity_poly.pdbx_strand_id
1 'polypeptide(L)'
;MAANRFAPGTFTPDARPSGVTAMLRAQTGIELKLLLRNGEQLLLTMFIPITLLIGLSLLPIGDLGTSRVDKVVPAVMMVAVMSTAFTGQAIAVGFDRRYGALKRLGATALPTWGIIAGKSAAVVIVVAFQSVLLGSIGLALGWRPGPLGLAMGAVIIALGTVTFAAMGLLLGGTLKAEIVLALANILWFVMVGVGSVVFITGDIPWLLHVGSRLIPSGALAHALDAALSSSIDMLSIVVLVTWGAVTGILASKMFRFT
;
A
#
# COMPACT_ATOMS: atom_id res chain seq x y z
N MET A 1 5.54 18.76 61.00
CA MET A 1 6.06 18.15 59.76
C MET A 1 4.87 17.63 58.96
N ALA A 2 4.67 18.10 57.73
CA ALA A 2 3.59 17.60 56.87
C ALA A 2 3.94 16.18 56.40
N ALA A 3 3.02 15.23 56.59
CA ALA A 3 3.17 13.87 56.09
C ALA A 3 3.29 13.90 54.55
N ASN A 4 4.28 13.20 53.99
CA ASN A 4 4.50 13.16 52.56
C ASN A 4 3.26 12.57 51.86
N ARG A 5 2.65 13.35 50.96
CA ARG A 5 1.38 13.02 50.29
C ARG A 5 1.49 11.83 49.33
N PHE A 6 2.70 11.48 48.91
CA PHE A 6 2.95 10.43 47.93
C PHE A 6 3.64 9.23 48.56
N ALA A 7 3.18 8.03 48.19
CA ALA A 7 3.80 6.79 48.62
C ALA A 7 5.28 6.75 48.16
N PRO A 8 6.19 6.18 48.96
CA PRO A 8 7.57 5.96 48.55
C PRO A 8 7.64 5.24 47.21
N GLY A 9 8.37 5.78 46.24
CA GLY A 9 8.48 5.21 44.88
C GLY A 9 7.45 5.73 43.86
N THR A 10 6.57 6.67 44.22
CA THR A 10 5.65 7.29 43.24
C THR A 10 6.39 7.99 42.08
N PHE A 11 7.59 8.53 42.36
CA PHE A 11 8.43 9.22 41.39
C PHE A 11 9.69 8.45 41.01
N THR A 12 9.82 7.17 41.39
CA THR A 12 10.96 6.36 40.92
C THR A 12 10.79 6.10 39.42
N PRO A 13 11.76 6.50 38.57
CA PRO A 13 11.68 6.27 37.13
C PRO A 13 11.73 4.77 36.82
N ASP A 14 10.71 4.23 36.15
CA ASP A 14 10.78 2.89 35.56
C ASP A 14 11.28 2.99 34.12
N ALA A 15 12.60 3.18 33.98
CA ALA A 15 13.27 3.32 32.69
C ALA A 15 13.36 1.95 31.98
N ARG A 16 12.22 1.43 31.52
CA ARG A 16 12.14 0.22 30.70
C ARG A 16 11.84 0.59 29.24
N PRO A 17 12.45 -0.12 28.28
CA PRO A 17 12.04 0.00 26.87
C PRO A 17 10.55 -0.30 26.75
N SER A 18 9.82 0.55 26.02
CA SER A 18 8.44 0.26 25.68
C SER A 18 8.36 -1.01 24.83
N GLY A 19 7.30 -1.81 25.02
CA GLY A 19 7.09 -3.00 24.23
C GLY A 19 6.90 -2.68 22.75
N VAL A 20 7.45 -3.53 21.87
CA VAL A 20 7.36 -3.38 20.40
C VAL A 20 5.94 -3.12 19.92
N THR A 21 4.95 -3.82 20.48
CA THR A 21 3.53 -3.67 20.10
C THR A 21 2.97 -2.30 20.47
N ALA A 22 3.33 -1.75 21.63
CA ALA A 22 2.91 -0.43 22.05
C ALA A 22 3.53 0.66 21.16
N MET A 23 4.81 0.50 20.82
CA MET A 23 5.52 1.41 19.90
C MET A 23 4.88 1.40 18.51
N LEU A 24 4.61 0.22 17.95
CA LEU A 24 3.97 0.08 16.64
C LEU A 24 2.56 0.66 16.64
N ARG A 25 1.74 0.35 17.65
CA ARG A 25 0.38 0.91 17.77
C ARG A 25 0.38 2.43 17.85
N ALA A 26 1.29 3.01 18.64
CA ALA A 26 1.42 4.45 18.76
C ALA A 26 1.82 5.08 17.41
N GLN A 27 2.85 4.53 16.75
CA GLN A 27 3.31 5.02 15.45
C GLN A 27 2.23 4.90 14.38
N THR A 28 1.63 3.73 14.22
CA THR A 28 0.53 3.50 13.27
C THR A 28 -0.66 4.40 13.55
N GLY A 29 -1.02 4.61 14.82
CA GLY A 29 -2.10 5.50 15.21
C GLY A 29 -1.86 6.96 14.82
N ILE A 30 -0.64 7.46 15.00
CA ILE A 30 -0.25 8.82 14.58
C ILE A 30 -0.36 8.96 13.06
N GLU A 31 0.26 8.04 12.31
CA GLU A 31 0.27 8.06 10.85
C GLU A 31 -1.14 7.95 10.27
N LEU A 32 -1.96 7.03 10.79
CA LEU A 32 -3.35 6.89 10.39
C LEU A 32 -4.15 8.17 10.67
N LYS A 33 -3.94 8.81 11.82
CA LYS A 33 -4.61 10.07 12.16
C LYS A 33 -4.19 11.21 11.23
N LEU A 34 -2.93 11.28 10.82
CA LEU A 34 -2.45 12.27 9.85
C LEU A 34 -3.09 12.04 8.48
N LEU A 35 -3.14 10.79 8.01
CA LEU A 35 -3.80 10.44 6.74
C LEU A 35 -5.29 10.76 6.77
N LEU A 36 -6.01 10.38 7.83
CA LEU A 36 -7.44 10.63 7.96
C LEU A 36 -7.79 12.11 8.15
N ARG A 37 -6.89 12.90 8.76
CA ARG A 37 -7.07 14.36 8.86
C ARG A 37 -6.91 15.06 7.52
N ASN A 38 -6.20 14.45 6.57
CA ASN A 38 -6.11 14.94 5.21
C ASN A 38 -7.25 14.38 4.34
N GLY A 39 -8.48 14.63 4.79
CA GLY A 39 -9.69 14.06 4.19
C GLY A 39 -9.92 14.50 2.74
N GLU A 40 -9.48 15.70 2.36
CA GLU A 40 -9.55 16.19 0.97
C GLU A 40 -8.70 15.32 0.04
N GLN A 41 -7.44 15.08 0.38
CA GLN A 41 -6.58 14.19 -0.40
C GLN A 41 -7.13 12.76 -0.42
N LEU A 42 -7.64 12.27 0.71
CA LEU A 42 -8.26 10.95 0.77
C LEU A 42 -9.47 10.87 -0.17
N LEU A 43 -10.34 11.87 -0.17
CA LEU A 43 -11.51 11.94 -1.04
C LEU A 43 -11.10 11.98 -2.52
N LEU A 44 -10.14 12.84 -2.89
CA LEU A 44 -9.65 12.95 -4.26
C LEU A 44 -8.98 11.67 -4.74
N THR A 45 -8.19 11.01 -3.88
CA THR A 45 -7.53 9.74 -4.21
C THR A 45 -8.50 8.57 -4.35
N MET A 46 -9.65 8.60 -3.66
CA MET A 46 -10.73 7.62 -3.84
C MET A 46 -11.62 7.93 -5.03
N PHE A 47 -11.78 9.21 -5.38
CA PHE A 47 -12.65 9.65 -6.46
C PHE A 47 -12.25 9.02 -7.81
N ILE A 48 -10.95 8.99 -8.11
CA ILE A 48 -10.45 8.43 -9.38
C ILE A 48 -10.76 6.92 -9.50
N PRO A 49 -10.38 6.04 -8.55
CA PRO A 49 -10.75 4.63 -8.59
C PRO A 49 -12.26 4.38 -8.63
N ILE A 50 -13.05 5.13 -7.87
CA ILE A 50 -14.51 4.97 -7.86
C ILE A 50 -15.11 5.32 -9.22
N THR A 51 -14.68 6.45 -9.79
CA THR A 51 -15.15 6.89 -11.12
C THR A 51 -14.71 5.92 -12.20
N LEU A 52 -13.49 5.40 -12.12
CA LEU A 52 -12.98 4.39 -13.06
C LEU A 52 -13.76 3.08 -12.95
N LEU A 53 -14.06 2.61 -11.73
CA LEU A 53 -14.85 1.41 -11.48
C LEU A 53 -16.26 1.54 -12.07
N ILE A 54 -16.97 2.63 -11.75
CA ILE A 54 -18.32 2.87 -12.24
C ILE A 54 -18.31 3.07 -13.76
N GLY A 55 -17.41 3.91 -14.26
CA GLY A 55 -17.29 4.24 -15.67
C GLY A 55 -16.99 3.02 -16.54
N LEU A 56 -15.98 2.22 -16.18
CA LEU A 56 -15.62 1.02 -16.95
C LEU A 56 -16.63 -0.12 -16.79
N SER A 57 -17.42 -0.14 -15.72
CA SER A 57 -18.46 -1.16 -15.50
C SER A 57 -19.76 -0.83 -16.24
N LEU A 58 -20.17 0.44 -16.28
CA LEU A 58 -21.46 0.86 -16.84
C LEU A 58 -21.38 1.35 -18.29
N LEU A 59 -20.28 2.00 -18.68
CA LEU A 59 -20.13 2.50 -20.05
C LEU A 59 -19.58 1.38 -20.95
N PRO A 60 -20.04 1.27 -22.22
CA PRO A 60 -19.56 0.28 -23.18
C PRO A 60 -18.18 0.67 -23.75
N ILE A 61 -17.20 0.91 -22.87
CA ILE A 61 -15.82 1.26 -23.22
C ILE A 61 -15.03 -0.04 -23.35
N GLY A 62 -14.52 -0.33 -24.54
CA GLY A 62 -13.73 -1.55 -24.84
C GLY A 62 -14.54 -2.85 -24.86
N ASP A 63 -13.91 -3.92 -25.37
CA ASP A 63 -14.47 -5.27 -25.40
C ASP A 63 -14.08 -6.06 -24.14
N LEU A 64 -14.79 -5.82 -23.04
CA LEU A 64 -14.53 -6.47 -21.76
C LEU A 64 -15.33 -7.77 -21.58
N GLY A 65 -16.13 -8.17 -22.57
CA GLY A 65 -17.01 -9.34 -22.52
C GLY A 65 -18.27 -9.15 -21.66
N THR A 66 -19.01 -10.24 -21.46
CA THR A 66 -20.30 -10.26 -20.74
C THR A 66 -20.17 -10.08 -19.23
N SER A 67 -19.02 -10.44 -18.63
CA SER A 67 -18.72 -10.19 -17.21
C SER A 67 -17.67 -9.09 -17.02
N ARG A 68 -18.04 -7.89 -17.44
CA ARG A 68 -17.21 -6.68 -17.40
C ARG A 68 -16.75 -6.33 -15.98
N VAL A 69 -17.65 -6.43 -15.01
CA VAL A 69 -17.39 -6.06 -13.61
C VAL A 69 -16.32 -6.97 -12.99
N ASP A 70 -16.32 -8.27 -13.31
CA ASP A 70 -15.36 -9.24 -12.78
C ASP A 70 -13.91 -8.93 -13.19
N LYS A 71 -13.70 -8.32 -14.36
CA LYS A 71 -12.38 -7.88 -14.84
C LYS A 71 -12.01 -6.48 -14.36
N VAL A 72 -12.99 -5.60 -14.20
CA VAL A 72 -12.75 -4.19 -13.83
C VAL A 72 -12.42 -4.06 -12.35
N VAL A 73 -13.11 -4.78 -11.46
CA VAL A 73 -12.85 -4.68 -10.00
C VAL A 73 -11.39 -4.98 -9.65
N PRO A 74 -10.77 -6.10 -10.07
CA PRO A 74 -9.39 -6.41 -9.74
C PRO A 74 -8.40 -5.39 -10.34
N ALA A 75 -8.66 -4.94 -11.57
CA ALA A 75 -7.82 -3.94 -12.24
C ALA A 75 -7.84 -2.60 -11.49
N VAL A 76 -9.02 -2.11 -11.13
CA VAL A 76 -9.17 -0.87 -10.35
C VAL A 76 -8.57 -1.02 -8.96
N MET A 77 -8.73 -2.17 -8.31
CA MET A 77 -8.14 -2.47 -7.01
C MET A 77 -6.62 -2.46 -7.06
N MET A 78 -6.01 -3.07 -8.09
CA MET A 78 -4.56 -3.01 -8.31
C MET A 78 -4.09 -1.56 -8.44
N VAL A 79 -4.75 -0.77 -9.31
CA VAL A 79 -4.40 0.64 -9.53
C VAL A 79 -4.53 1.45 -8.23
N ALA A 80 -5.62 1.24 -7.49
CA ALA A 80 -5.88 1.84 -6.18
C ALA A 80 -4.76 1.53 -5.16
N VAL A 81 -4.42 0.25 -5.00
CA VAL A 81 -3.34 -0.20 -4.10
C VAL A 81 -2.02 0.46 -4.47
N MET A 82 -1.66 0.45 -5.76
CA MET A 82 -0.41 1.04 -6.23
C MET A 82 -0.36 2.55 -6.00
N SER A 83 -1.44 3.27 -6.31
CA SER A 83 -1.52 4.72 -6.11
C SER A 83 -1.32 5.11 -4.64
N THR A 84 -1.97 4.39 -3.73
CA THR A 84 -1.89 4.68 -2.29
C THR A 84 -0.58 4.20 -1.68
N ALA A 85 -0.23 2.93 -1.91
CA ALA A 85 0.87 2.27 -1.23
C ALA A 85 2.25 2.60 -1.81
N PHE A 86 2.36 2.87 -3.11
CA PHE A 86 3.62 3.26 -3.72
C PHE A 86 3.73 4.78 -3.85
N THR A 87 2.88 5.37 -4.69
CA THR A 87 3.01 6.80 -5.05
C THR A 87 2.72 7.71 -3.86
N GLY A 88 1.57 7.52 -3.20
CA GLY A 88 1.19 8.29 -2.02
C GLY A 88 2.22 8.17 -0.90
N GLN A 89 2.68 6.95 -0.61
CA GLN A 89 3.69 6.69 0.39
C GLN A 89 5.04 7.34 0.08
N ALA A 90 5.53 7.22 -1.16
CA ALA A 90 6.81 7.80 -1.57
C ALA A 90 6.78 9.32 -1.42
N ILE A 91 5.73 9.95 -1.92
CA ILE A 91 5.52 11.40 -1.85
C ILE A 91 5.45 11.84 -0.38
N ALA A 92 4.59 11.22 0.42
CA ALA A 92 4.43 11.57 1.83
C ALA A 92 5.77 11.50 2.59
N VAL A 93 6.54 10.43 2.40
CA VAL A 93 7.84 10.26 3.05
C VAL A 93 8.88 11.28 2.56
N GLY A 94 8.90 11.56 1.25
CA GLY A 94 9.81 12.57 0.69
C GLY A 94 9.54 13.96 1.24
N PHE A 95 8.27 14.34 1.37
CA PHE A 95 7.86 15.61 1.97
C PHE A 95 8.07 15.63 3.49
N ASP A 96 7.78 14.56 4.21
CA ASP A 96 8.09 14.43 5.65
C ASP A 96 9.58 14.66 5.94
N ARG A 97 10.46 14.17 5.04
CA ARG A 97 11.90 14.42 5.14
C ARG A 97 12.22 15.90 4.90
N ARG A 98 11.69 16.48 3.82
CA ARG A 98 11.89 17.90 3.47
C ARG A 98 11.44 18.85 4.59
N TYR A 99 10.34 18.53 5.28
CA TYR A 99 9.82 19.34 6.39
C TYR A 99 10.48 19.02 7.75
N GLY A 100 11.48 18.14 7.78
CA GLY A 100 12.20 17.74 8.99
C GLY A 100 11.33 16.97 10.00
N ALA A 101 10.16 16.45 9.58
CA ALA A 101 9.29 15.66 10.44
C ALA A 101 9.98 14.35 10.87
N LEU A 102 10.69 13.71 9.93
CA LEU A 102 11.49 12.52 10.23
C LEU A 102 12.63 12.80 11.21
N LYS A 103 13.22 14.00 11.20
CA LYS A 103 14.25 14.40 12.18
C LYS A 103 13.67 14.54 13.59
N ARG A 104 12.42 15.03 13.71
CA ARG A 104 11.69 15.10 14.99
C ARG A 104 11.33 13.70 15.50
N LEU A 105 10.89 12.81 14.61
CA LEU A 105 10.62 11.40 14.96
C LEU A 105 11.90 10.64 15.35
N GLY A 106 13.02 10.89 14.66
CA GLY A 106 14.32 10.30 14.98
C GLY A 106 14.90 10.77 16.32
N ALA A 107 14.40 11.86 16.90
CA ALA A 107 14.76 12.29 18.26
C ALA A 107 13.99 11.51 19.37
N THR A 108 13.03 10.67 18.99
CA THR A 108 12.33 9.78 19.92
C THR A 108 13.09 8.46 20.09
N ALA A 109 12.75 7.66 21.11
CA ALA A 109 13.35 6.34 21.32
C ALA A 109 12.86 5.27 20.30
N LEU A 110 12.22 5.67 19.20
CA LEU A 110 11.71 4.74 18.19
C LEU A 110 12.82 4.31 17.22
N PRO A 111 13.04 3.01 17.00
CA PRO A 111 14.00 2.56 16.00
C PRO A 111 13.47 2.82 14.59
N THR A 112 14.37 2.99 13.63
CA THR A 112 14.05 3.25 12.20
C THR A 112 13.10 2.20 11.61
N TRP A 113 13.30 0.92 11.95
CA TRP A 113 12.42 -0.16 11.50
C TRP A 113 11.00 0.00 12.03
N GLY A 114 10.83 0.56 13.23
CA GLY A 114 9.53 0.82 13.85
C GLY A 114 8.76 1.95 13.15
N ILE A 115 9.48 2.96 12.65
CA ILE A 115 8.89 4.04 11.82
C ILE A 115 8.41 3.47 10.49
N ILE A 116 9.26 2.69 9.82
CA ILE A 116 8.95 2.02 8.54
C ILE A 116 7.73 1.11 8.71
N ALA A 117 7.77 0.19 9.69
CA ALA A 117 6.68 -0.73 9.95
C ALA A 117 5.37 -0.01 10.36
N GLY A 118 5.46 1.02 11.20
CA GLY A 118 4.30 1.80 11.64
C GLY A 118 3.62 2.54 10.49
N LYS A 119 4.41 3.19 9.61
CA LYS A 119 3.92 3.83 8.38
C LYS A 119 3.30 2.81 7.42
N SER A 120 3.99 1.70 7.14
CA SER A 120 3.46 0.63 6.28
C SER A 120 2.15 0.06 6.83
N ALA A 121 2.04 -0.16 8.13
CA ALA A 121 0.80 -0.64 8.75
C ALA A 121 -0.35 0.37 8.61
N ALA A 122 -0.09 1.68 8.72
CA ALA A 122 -1.11 2.70 8.49
C ALA A 122 -1.63 2.67 7.04
N VAL A 123 -0.73 2.51 6.07
CA VAL A 123 -1.08 2.34 4.65
C VAL A 123 -1.92 1.08 4.43
N VAL A 124 -1.53 -0.06 5.03
CA VAL A 124 -2.32 -1.31 4.95
C VAL A 124 -3.74 -1.11 5.46
N ILE A 125 -3.91 -0.39 6.57
CA ILE A 125 -5.24 -0.08 7.11
C ILE A 125 -6.05 0.79 6.14
N VAL A 126 -5.47 1.84 5.57
CA VAL A 126 -6.13 2.71 4.60
C VAL A 126 -6.53 1.93 3.34
N VAL A 127 -5.62 1.10 2.82
CA VAL A 127 -5.90 0.26 1.65
C VAL A 127 -6.96 -0.80 1.97
N ALA A 128 -7.01 -1.34 3.19
CA ALA A 128 -8.07 -2.25 3.60
C ALA A 128 -9.45 -1.55 3.56
N PHE A 129 -9.55 -0.32 4.06
CA PHE A 129 -10.77 0.48 3.95
C PHE A 129 -11.15 0.76 2.49
N GLN A 130 -10.17 1.16 1.67
CA GLN A 130 -10.36 1.38 0.24
C GLN A 130 -10.83 0.11 -0.47
N SER A 131 -10.30 -1.04 -0.09
CA SER A 131 -10.65 -2.34 -0.65
C SER A 131 -12.09 -2.75 -0.31
N VAL A 132 -12.52 -2.52 0.93
CA VAL A 132 -13.91 -2.76 1.34
C VAL A 132 -14.87 -1.83 0.60
N LEU A 133 -14.51 -0.55 0.43
CA LEU A 133 -15.33 0.42 -0.29
C LEU A 133 -15.46 0.07 -1.78
N LEU A 134 -14.35 -0.17 -2.47
CA LEU A 134 -14.39 -0.53 -3.89
C LEU A 134 -15.04 -1.90 -4.10
N GLY A 135 -14.79 -2.86 -3.20
CA GLY A 135 -15.44 -4.16 -3.21
C GLY A 135 -16.95 -4.06 -3.04
N SER A 136 -17.45 -3.22 -2.11
CA SER A 136 -18.89 -3.04 -1.91
C SER A 136 -19.58 -2.38 -3.10
N ILE A 137 -18.92 -1.41 -3.75
CA ILE A 137 -19.39 -0.83 -5.02
C ILE A 137 -19.40 -1.90 -6.12
N GLY A 138 -18.36 -2.72 -6.22
CA GLY A 138 -18.31 -3.85 -7.15
C GLY A 138 -19.48 -4.81 -6.95
N LEU A 139 -19.75 -5.21 -5.70
CA LEU A 139 -20.90 -6.08 -5.36
C LEU A 139 -22.23 -5.45 -5.79
N ALA A 140 -22.41 -4.15 -5.58
CA ALA A 140 -23.60 -3.42 -6.02
C ALA A 140 -23.75 -3.35 -7.55
N LEU A 141 -22.63 -3.35 -8.28
CA LEU A 141 -22.59 -3.39 -9.74
C LEU A 141 -22.77 -4.82 -10.31
N GLY A 142 -22.91 -5.83 -9.46
CA GLY A 142 -23.14 -7.22 -9.87
C GLY A 142 -21.92 -8.13 -9.79
N TRP A 143 -20.80 -7.67 -9.22
CA TRP A 143 -19.65 -8.53 -8.91
C TRP A 143 -20.06 -9.64 -7.94
N ARG A 144 -19.72 -10.90 -8.23
CA ARG A 144 -20.07 -12.05 -7.38
C ARG A 144 -18.86 -12.97 -7.11
N PRO A 145 -17.87 -12.50 -6.35
CA PRO A 145 -16.69 -13.30 -6.01
C PRO A 145 -17.04 -14.39 -4.99
N GLY A 146 -16.36 -15.54 -5.07
CA GLY A 146 -16.46 -16.57 -4.05
C GLY A 146 -15.86 -16.12 -2.70
N PRO A 147 -16.36 -16.59 -1.55
CA PRO A 147 -15.82 -16.22 -0.23
C PRO A 147 -14.34 -16.55 -0.08
N LEU A 148 -13.91 -17.69 -0.64
CA LEU A 148 -12.49 -18.09 -0.67
C LEU A 148 -11.65 -17.10 -1.49
N GLY A 149 -12.13 -16.71 -2.67
CA GLY A 149 -11.44 -15.75 -3.52
C GLY A 149 -11.32 -14.37 -2.88
N LEU A 150 -12.33 -13.92 -2.13
CA LEU A 150 -12.24 -12.69 -1.32
C LEU A 150 -11.17 -12.79 -0.23
N ALA A 151 -11.12 -13.90 0.52
CA ALA A 151 -10.14 -14.10 1.57
C ALA A 151 -8.71 -14.14 1.00
N MET A 152 -8.51 -14.86 -0.10
CA MET A 152 -7.23 -14.92 -0.81
C MET A 152 -6.85 -13.54 -1.38
N GLY A 153 -7.80 -12.84 -2.00
CA GLY A 153 -7.62 -11.50 -2.53
C GLY A 153 -7.20 -10.50 -1.45
N ALA A 154 -7.79 -10.57 -0.26
CA ALA A 154 -7.41 -9.73 0.87
C ALA A 154 -5.95 -9.97 1.30
N VAL A 155 -5.49 -11.22 1.32
CA VAL A 155 -4.09 -11.56 1.61
C VAL A 155 -3.15 -11.02 0.53
N ILE A 156 -3.50 -11.17 -0.75
CA ILE A 156 -2.71 -10.64 -1.87
C ILE A 156 -2.65 -9.11 -1.85
N ILE A 157 -3.76 -8.44 -1.56
CA ILE A 157 -3.80 -6.97 -1.40
C ILE A 157 -2.89 -6.54 -0.24
N ALA A 158 -2.94 -7.23 0.90
CA ALA A 158 -2.07 -6.91 2.03
C ALA A 158 -0.58 -7.09 1.67
N LEU A 159 -0.23 -8.20 1.02
CA LEU A 159 1.13 -8.47 0.55
C LEU A 159 1.61 -7.42 -0.48
N GLY A 160 0.78 -7.12 -1.48
CA GLY A 160 1.05 -6.08 -2.46
C GLY A 160 1.23 -4.72 -1.81
N THR A 161 0.37 -4.37 -0.87
CA THR A 161 0.44 -3.10 -0.12
C THR A 161 1.75 -2.98 0.64
N VAL A 162 2.18 -4.02 1.36
CA VAL A 162 3.46 -4.02 2.07
C VAL A 162 4.64 -3.87 1.09
N THR A 163 4.59 -4.59 -0.04
CA THR A 163 5.61 -4.53 -1.09
C THR A 163 5.74 -3.12 -1.68
N PHE A 164 4.62 -2.53 -2.09
CA PHE A 164 4.58 -1.19 -2.66
C PHE A 164 4.90 -0.10 -1.63
N ALA A 165 4.48 -0.27 -0.38
CA ALA A 165 4.86 0.61 0.72
C ALA A 165 6.37 0.59 0.98
N ALA A 166 7.00 -0.59 0.94
CA ALA A 166 8.45 -0.72 1.08
C ALA A 166 9.19 -0.04 -0.09
N MET A 167 8.71 -0.24 -1.32
CA MET A 167 9.23 0.46 -2.50
C MET A 167 9.07 1.98 -2.40
N GLY A 168 7.91 2.45 -1.95
CA GLY A 168 7.64 3.87 -1.76
C GLY A 168 8.52 4.48 -0.67
N LEU A 169 8.70 3.77 0.45
CA LEU A 169 9.61 4.15 1.53
C LEU A 169 11.07 4.21 1.07
N LEU A 170 11.51 3.26 0.23
CA LEU A 170 12.84 3.29 -0.37
C LEU A 170 13.02 4.53 -1.24
N LEU A 171 12.07 4.82 -2.14
CA LEU A 171 12.15 5.97 -3.04
C LEU A 171 12.10 7.30 -2.28
N GLY A 172 11.09 7.46 -1.42
CA GLY A 172 10.89 8.67 -0.60
C GLY A 172 11.99 8.89 0.43
N GLY A 173 12.55 7.82 0.98
CA GLY A 173 13.61 7.86 1.97
C GLY A 173 15.00 8.19 1.39
N THR A 174 15.22 8.00 0.09
CA THR A 174 16.55 8.14 -0.54
C THR A 174 16.72 9.40 -1.40
N LEU A 175 15.68 9.84 -2.10
CA LEU A 175 15.76 10.96 -3.06
C LEU A 175 15.14 12.24 -2.51
N LYS A 176 15.37 13.39 -3.16
CA LYS A 176 14.73 14.68 -2.80
C LYS A 176 13.24 14.65 -3.14
N ALA A 177 12.40 15.35 -2.37
CA ALA A 177 10.93 15.33 -2.52
C ALA A 177 10.47 15.66 -3.95
N GLU A 178 11.12 16.60 -4.62
CA GLU A 178 10.80 17.02 -6.00
C GLU A 178 11.07 15.88 -7.00
N ILE A 179 12.19 15.16 -6.81
CA ILE A 179 12.55 14.02 -7.65
C ILE A 179 11.61 12.85 -7.38
N VAL A 180 11.29 12.60 -6.12
CA VAL A 180 10.35 11.55 -5.71
C VAL A 180 8.98 11.79 -6.33
N LEU A 181 8.49 13.03 -6.31
CA LEU A 181 7.20 13.38 -6.91
C LEU A 181 7.15 13.05 -8.41
N ALA A 182 8.20 13.40 -9.16
CA ALA A 182 8.27 13.08 -10.59
C ALA A 182 8.43 11.57 -10.84
N LEU A 183 9.40 10.93 -10.18
CA LEU A 183 9.72 9.52 -10.40
C LEU A 183 8.61 8.58 -9.95
N ALA A 184 7.97 8.84 -8.81
CA ALA A 184 6.89 7.99 -8.31
C ALA A 184 5.73 7.94 -9.31
N ASN A 185 5.34 9.08 -9.89
CA ASN A 185 4.29 9.13 -10.91
C ASN A 185 4.70 8.44 -12.21
N ILE A 186 5.92 8.69 -12.71
CA ILE A 186 6.41 8.02 -13.93
C ILE A 186 6.45 6.51 -13.75
N LEU A 187 7.03 6.02 -12.65
CA LEU A 187 7.09 4.61 -12.32
C LEU A 187 5.69 4.01 -12.17
N TRP A 188 4.77 4.74 -11.54
CA TRP A 188 3.38 4.32 -11.44
C TRP A 188 2.73 4.15 -12.80
N PHE A 189 2.88 5.09 -13.73
CA PHE A 189 2.34 4.95 -15.10
C PHE A 189 2.90 3.72 -15.82
N VAL A 190 4.22 3.51 -15.74
CA VAL A 190 4.87 2.32 -16.31
C VAL A 190 4.30 1.05 -15.67
N MET A 191 4.21 1.01 -14.34
CA MET A 191 3.69 -0.14 -13.61
C MET A 191 2.22 -0.42 -13.92
N VAL A 192 1.38 0.61 -14.08
CA VAL A 192 -0.02 0.45 -14.50
C VAL A 192 -0.09 -0.15 -15.90
N GLY A 193 0.74 0.33 -16.83
CA GLY A 193 0.84 -0.24 -18.17
C GLY A 193 1.31 -1.70 -18.19
N VAL A 194 2.18 -2.10 -17.26
CA VAL A 194 2.60 -3.50 -17.12
C VAL A 194 1.52 -4.35 -16.45
N GLY A 195 0.86 -3.83 -15.41
CA GLY A 195 -0.21 -4.54 -14.71
C GLY A 195 -1.46 -4.72 -15.57
N SER A 196 -1.71 -3.81 -16.51
CA SER A 196 -2.85 -3.91 -17.44
C SER A 196 -2.71 -5.05 -18.45
N VAL A 197 -1.50 -5.57 -18.69
CA VAL A 197 -1.24 -6.69 -19.61
C VAL A 197 -2.08 -7.93 -19.24
N VAL A 198 -2.34 -8.15 -17.96
CA VAL A 198 -3.15 -9.28 -17.46
C VAL A 198 -4.59 -9.22 -17.97
N PHE A 199 -5.10 -8.02 -18.24
CA PHE A 199 -6.49 -7.82 -18.64
C PHE A 199 -6.67 -7.74 -20.17
N ILE A 200 -5.59 -7.85 -20.95
CA ILE A 200 -5.66 -7.88 -22.42
C ILE A 200 -6.12 -9.26 -22.88
N THR A 201 -7.21 -9.30 -23.64
CA THR A 201 -7.72 -10.53 -24.28
C THR A 201 -7.12 -10.66 -25.68
N GLY A 202 -6.25 -11.64 -25.90
CA GLY A 202 -5.63 -11.93 -27.21
C GLY A 202 -4.30 -12.69 -27.11
N ASP A 203 -3.67 -12.97 -28.24
CA ASP A 203 -2.34 -13.60 -28.29
C ASP A 203 -1.26 -12.59 -27.86
N ILE A 204 -0.90 -12.66 -26.58
CA ILE A 204 0.19 -11.85 -26.03
C ILE A 204 1.51 -12.63 -26.22
N PRO A 205 2.57 -12.00 -26.78
CA PRO A 205 3.90 -12.60 -26.84
C PRO A 205 4.32 -13.13 -25.47
N TRP A 206 4.82 -14.36 -25.42
CA TRP A 206 5.21 -15.04 -24.17
C TRP A 206 6.16 -14.19 -23.30
N LEU A 207 7.04 -13.42 -23.96
CA LEU A 207 8.02 -12.56 -23.34
C LEU A 207 7.38 -11.42 -22.54
N LEU A 208 6.28 -10.84 -23.06
CA LEU A 208 5.50 -9.82 -22.35
C LEU A 208 4.73 -10.42 -21.17
N HIS A 209 4.21 -11.64 -21.34
CA HIS A 209 3.50 -12.34 -20.28
C HIS A 209 4.43 -12.68 -19.10
N VAL A 210 5.60 -13.27 -19.37
CA VAL A 210 6.60 -13.57 -18.33
C VAL A 210 7.22 -12.30 -17.75
N GLY A 211 7.55 -11.32 -18.61
CA GLY A 211 8.11 -10.04 -18.18
C GLY A 211 7.18 -9.28 -17.23
N SER A 212 5.86 -9.30 -17.48
CA SER A 212 4.89 -8.66 -16.61
C SER A 212 4.91 -9.25 -15.19
N ARG A 213 5.07 -10.57 -15.06
CA ARG A 213 5.11 -11.27 -13.77
C ARG A 213 6.35 -10.98 -12.94
N LEU A 214 7.46 -10.54 -13.55
CA LEU A 214 8.68 -10.18 -12.84
C LEU A 214 8.62 -8.77 -12.23
N ILE A 215 7.71 -7.94 -12.74
CA ILE A 215 7.48 -6.58 -12.27
C ILE A 215 6.39 -6.62 -11.19
N PRO A 216 6.55 -5.92 -10.04
CA PRO A 216 5.63 -6.00 -8.91
C PRO A 216 4.16 -5.74 -9.26
N SER A 217 3.87 -4.84 -10.20
CA SER A 217 2.49 -4.54 -10.60
C SER A 217 1.84 -5.65 -11.42
N GLY A 218 2.57 -6.27 -12.35
CA GLY A 218 2.07 -7.44 -13.06
C GLY A 218 1.96 -8.65 -12.13
N ALA A 219 2.92 -8.86 -11.24
CA ALA A 219 2.80 -9.88 -10.19
C ALA A 219 1.54 -9.67 -9.32
N LEU A 220 1.27 -8.45 -8.87
CA LEU A 220 0.04 -8.14 -8.13
C LEU A 220 -1.23 -8.43 -8.96
N ALA A 221 -1.25 -8.01 -10.23
CA ALA A 221 -2.38 -8.25 -11.13
C ALA A 221 -2.66 -9.75 -11.29
N HIS A 222 -1.64 -10.54 -11.65
CA HIS A 222 -1.75 -11.98 -11.84
C HIS A 222 -2.15 -12.71 -10.55
N ALA A 223 -1.54 -12.34 -9.41
CA ALA A 223 -1.87 -12.94 -8.12
C ALA A 223 -3.30 -12.62 -7.67
N LEU A 224 -3.79 -11.40 -7.94
CA LEU A 224 -5.14 -10.99 -7.57
C LEU A 224 -6.19 -11.65 -8.47
N ASP A 225 -5.93 -11.75 -9.77
CA ASP A 225 -6.79 -12.46 -10.73
C ASP A 225 -6.88 -13.97 -10.39
N ALA A 226 -5.74 -14.61 -10.12
CA ALA A 226 -5.68 -15.99 -9.65
C ALA A 226 -6.44 -16.15 -8.31
N ALA A 227 -6.23 -15.26 -7.35
CA ALA A 227 -6.91 -15.34 -6.06
C ALA A 227 -8.43 -15.25 -6.20
N LEU A 228 -8.95 -14.36 -7.04
CA LEU A 228 -10.39 -14.19 -7.24
C LEU A 228 -11.04 -15.36 -7.98
N SER A 229 -10.26 -16.10 -8.79
CA SER A 229 -10.65 -17.40 -9.34
C SER A 229 -10.44 -18.58 -8.38
N SER A 230 -10.15 -18.30 -7.09
CA SER A 230 -9.85 -19.31 -6.05
C SER A 230 -8.63 -20.18 -6.37
N SER A 231 -7.66 -19.63 -7.09
CA SER A 231 -6.39 -20.27 -7.44
C SER A 231 -5.20 -19.49 -6.86
N ILE A 232 -4.02 -20.11 -6.85
CA ILE A 232 -2.80 -19.51 -6.30
C ILE A 232 -1.75 -19.40 -7.39
N ASP A 233 -1.36 -18.17 -7.72
CA ASP A 233 -0.18 -17.92 -8.54
C ASP A 233 1.07 -17.79 -7.64
N MET A 234 1.71 -18.92 -7.37
CA MET A 234 2.88 -18.99 -6.50
C MET A 234 4.04 -18.13 -7.02
N LEU A 235 4.23 -18.06 -8.33
CA LEU A 235 5.32 -17.28 -8.92
C LEU A 235 5.14 -15.80 -8.61
N SER A 236 3.94 -15.27 -8.84
CA SER A 236 3.63 -13.87 -8.55
C SER A 236 3.75 -13.53 -7.06
N ILE A 237 3.34 -14.44 -6.17
CA ILE A 237 3.52 -14.29 -4.73
C ILE A 237 5.01 -14.23 -4.36
N VAL A 238 5.82 -15.16 -4.88
CA VAL A 238 7.27 -15.18 -4.64
C VAL A 238 7.93 -13.90 -5.14
N VAL A 239 7.53 -13.40 -6.31
CA VAL A 239 8.04 -12.14 -6.86
C VAL A 239 7.69 -10.96 -5.93
N LEU A 240 6.44 -10.86 -5.48
CA LEU A 240 6.03 -9.80 -4.53
C LEU A 240 6.80 -9.88 -3.22
N VAL A 241 6.91 -11.07 -2.62
CA VAL A 241 7.67 -11.29 -1.39
C VAL A 241 9.14 -10.91 -1.58
N THR A 242 9.75 -11.30 -2.71
CA THR A 242 11.15 -11.00 -3.03
C THR A 242 11.36 -9.49 -3.17
N TRP A 243 10.51 -8.82 -3.95
CA TRP A 243 10.58 -7.37 -4.09
C TRP A 243 10.34 -6.64 -2.77
N GLY A 244 9.35 -7.07 -1.99
CA GLY A 244 9.05 -6.51 -0.68
C GLY A 244 10.21 -6.68 0.31
N ALA A 245 10.84 -7.86 0.33
CA ALA A 245 11.99 -8.13 1.16
C ALA A 245 13.21 -7.31 0.73
N VAL A 246 13.57 -7.32 -0.56
CA VAL A 246 14.71 -6.58 -1.09
C VAL A 246 14.54 -5.08 -0.85
N THR A 247 13.39 -4.52 -1.22
CA THR A 247 13.14 -3.08 -1.08
C THR A 247 12.96 -2.68 0.37
N GLY A 248 12.37 -3.53 1.23
CA GLY A 248 12.28 -3.31 2.66
C GLY A 248 13.65 -3.30 3.35
N ILE A 249 14.52 -4.24 2.99
CA ILE A 249 15.91 -4.28 3.50
C ILE A 249 16.68 -3.04 3.02
N LEU A 250 16.62 -2.72 1.73
CA LEU A 250 17.27 -1.53 1.18
C LEU A 250 16.72 -0.25 1.82
N ALA A 251 15.41 -0.15 2.01
CA ALA A 251 14.79 0.98 2.70
C ALA A 251 15.37 1.10 4.11
N SER A 252 15.40 0.01 4.89
CA SER A 252 15.93 0.05 6.26
C SER A 252 17.40 0.48 6.35
N LYS A 253 18.22 0.12 5.35
CA LYS A 253 19.66 0.46 5.31
C LYS A 253 19.93 1.85 4.75
N MET A 254 19.15 2.27 3.77
CA MET A 254 19.35 3.52 3.04
C MET A 254 18.49 4.67 3.56
N PHE A 255 17.59 4.42 4.52
CA PHE A 255 16.74 5.45 5.10
C PHE A 255 17.59 6.52 5.77
N ARG A 256 17.59 7.73 5.20
CA ARG A 256 18.26 8.89 5.79
C ARG A 256 17.21 9.78 6.44
N PHE A 257 17.47 10.20 7.68
CA PHE A 257 16.62 11.14 8.41
C PHE A 257 16.81 12.61 7.99
N THR A 258 17.70 12.87 7.02
CA THR A 258 18.06 14.19 6.48
C THR A 258 17.87 14.19 4.97
#